data_AF-A0A7J4AXN7-F1
#
_entry.id   AF-A0A7J4AXN7-F1
#
_cell.length_a   1.000
_cell.length_b   1.000
_cell.length_c   1.000
_cell.angle_alpha   90.00
_cell.angle_beta   90.00
_cell.angle_gamma   90.00
#
_symmetry.space_group_name_H-M   'P 1'
#
loop_
_entity.id
_entity.type
_entity.pdbx_description
1 polymer ?
#
loop_
_entity_poly.entity_id
_entity_poly.type
_entity_poly.pdbx_seq_one_letter_code
_entity_poly.pdbx_strand_id
1 'polypeptide(L)'
;MNKVRIILGFLTIMIIILSSAMLQEIQATPTSEISRDFSPVADAYVPQASPNDNFGSWSYLFIQSWLSDSAHLNSRGFIRFDLKTIPPGSKIKRAVLCLYMREIWPSGFSRDLFCHRVSQAWEENAITWNNQPSVTFDHYPYISTGTSPDWLYWDVTYWV
;
A
#
# COMPACT_ATOMS: atom_id res chain seq x y z
N MET A 1 -36.99 -81.83 -5.34
CA MET A 1 -37.95 -80.71 -5.26
C MET A 1 -37.78 -80.02 -3.92
N ASN A 2 -37.47 -78.73 -3.97
CA ASN A 2 -36.91 -77.88 -2.92
C ASN A 2 -37.88 -77.58 -1.77
N LYS A 3 -37.45 -77.68 -0.51
CA LYS A 3 -37.91 -76.84 0.62
C LYS A 3 -36.93 -76.88 1.82
N VAL A 4 -36.04 -75.90 1.98
CA VAL A 4 -35.44 -75.45 3.27
C VAL A 4 -34.92 -74.01 3.03
N ARG A 5 -35.66 -72.96 3.39
CA ARG A 5 -35.69 -72.17 4.65
C ARG A 5 -34.52 -71.19 4.85
N ILE A 6 -34.94 -69.96 5.08
CA ILE A 6 -34.24 -68.67 5.16
C ILE A 6 -33.69 -68.45 6.58
N ILE A 7 -32.74 -67.51 6.70
CA ILE A 7 -32.40 -66.66 7.87
C ILE A 7 -31.32 -67.24 8.79
N LEU A 8 -30.10 -66.66 8.72
CA LEU A 8 -29.32 -66.19 9.87
C LEU A 8 -28.05 -65.50 9.36
N GLY A 9 -27.80 -64.24 9.75
CA GLY A 9 -26.49 -63.60 9.54
C GLY A 9 -26.45 -62.11 9.20
N PHE A 10 -27.49 -61.32 9.49
CA PHE A 10 -27.47 -59.86 9.33
C PHE A 10 -27.17 -59.12 10.65
N LEU A 11 -26.24 -59.64 11.46
CA LEU A 11 -25.92 -59.05 12.77
C LEU A 11 -24.41 -58.88 13.01
N THR A 12 -23.68 -58.31 12.04
CA THR A 12 -22.31 -57.82 12.26
C THR A 12 -21.98 -56.54 11.49
N ILE A 13 -22.92 -55.93 10.76
CA ILE A 13 -22.69 -54.71 9.97
C ILE A 13 -23.44 -53.51 10.58
N MET A 14 -23.42 -53.39 11.91
CA MET A 14 -23.96 -52.21 12.62
C MET A 14 -23.00 -51.68 13.70
N ILE A 15 -21.71 -52.06 13.66
CA ILE A 15 -20.70 -51.61 14.63
C ILE A 15 -19.43 -51.06 13.92
N ILE A 16 -19.51 -50.64 12.66
CA ILE A 16 -18.38 -49.95 11.98
C ILE A 16 -18.78 -48.56 11.43
N ILE A 17 -20.04 -48.13 11.56
CA ILE A 17 -20.47 -46.78 11.11
C ILE A 17 -20.65 -45.82 12.31
N LEU A 18 -20.13 -46.17 13.49
CA LEU A 18 -20.14 -45.31 14.68
C LEU A 18 -18.76 -44.77 15.08
N SER A 19 -17.72 -44.93 14.26
CA SER A 19 -16.37 -44.41 14.55
C SER A 19 -15.79 -43.45 13.50
N SER A 20 -16.53 -43.13 12.43
CA SER A 20 -16.21 -41.93 11.64
C SER A 20 -16.90 -40.71 12.25
N ALA A 21 -16.73 -40.51 13.57
CA ALA A 21 -16.97 -39.20 14.14
C ALA A 21 -16.01 -38.26 13.42
N MET A 22 -16.58 -37.50 12.49
CA MET A 22 -16.03 -36.38 11.78
C MET A 22 -14.74 -35.87 12.43
N LEU A 23 -13.60 -36.32 11.91
CA LEU A 23 -12.41 -35.48 11.88
C LEU A 23 -12.75 -34.40 10.86
N GLN A 24 -13.46 -33.36 11.31
CA GLN A 24 -13.57 -32.16 10.52
C GLN A 24 -12.15 -31.61 10.46
N GLU A 25 -11.46 -31.88 9.36
CA GLU A 25 -10.26 -31.15 9.00
C GLU A 25 -10.59 -29.67 9.21
N ILE A 26 -9.77 -28.97 9.99
CA ILE A 26 -9.85 -27.53 10.10
C ILE A 26 -9.42 -27.00 8.72
N GLN A 27 -10.33 -27.03 7.75
CA GLN A 27 -10.12 -26.40 6.47
C GLN A 27 -10.03 -24.91 6.76
N ALA A 28 -8.81 -24.37 6.69
CA ALA A 28 -8.59 -22.94 6.75
C ALA A 28 -9.53 -22.29 5.72
N THR A 29 -10.43 -21.43 6.20
CA THR A 29 -11.33 -20.71 5.30
C THR A 29 -10.44 -19.95 4.31
N PRO A 30 -10.56 -20.16 2.98
CA PRO A 30 -9.75 -19.44 2.02
C PRO A 30 -10.03 -17.96 2.23
N THR A 31 -9.05 -17.25 2.80
CA THR A 31 -9.16 -15.82 3.03
C THR A 31 -8.99 -15.18 1.67
N SER A 32 -10.10 -14.71 1.10
CA SER A 32 -10.08 -14.02 -0.20
C SER A 32 -9.18 -12.78 -0.08
N GLU A 33 -8.18 -12.71 -0.95
CA GLU A 33 -7.38 -11.51 -1.14
C GLU A 33 -8.12 -10.57 -2.08
N ILE A 34 -8.26 -9.32 -1.69
CA ILE A 34 -8.91 -8.28 -2.48
C ILE A 34 -7.84 -7.24 -2.80
N SER A 35 -7.74 -6.84 -4.08
CA SER A 35 -6.95 -5.69 -4.50
C SER A 35 -7.84 -4.47 -4.66
N ARG A 36 -7.34 -3.29 -4.28
CA ARG A 36 -8.04 -2.01 -4.36
C ARG A 36 -7.05 -0.94 -4.83
N ASP A 37 -7.50 -0.10 -5.75
CA ASP A 37 -6.75 1.07 -6.19
C ASP A 37 -7.32 2.33 -5.54
N PHE A 38 -6.42 3.25 -5.17
CA PHE A 38 -6.77 4.53 -4.55
C PHE A 38 -6.17 5.66 -5.36
N SER A 39 -7.00 6.61 -5.76
CA SER A 39 -6.53 7.90 -6.27
C SER A 39 -6.21 8.83 -5.09
N PRO A 40 -5.20 9.72 -5.23
CA PRO A 40 -4.95 10.73 -4.22
C PRO A 40 -6.17 11.64 -4.08
N VAL A 41 -6.46 12.03 -2.85
CA VAL A 41 -7.54 12.97 -2.49
C VAL A 41 -6.99 14.37 -2.18
N ALA A 42 -5.67 14.50 -2.11
CA ALA A 42 -4.94 15.75 -1.98
C ALA A 42 -3.48 15.53 -2.36
N ASP A 43 -2.88 16.49 -3.05
CA ASP A 43 -1.46 16.55 -3.34
C ASP A 43 -0.94 17.99 -3.40
N ALA A 44 0.30 18.18 -2.99
CA ALA A 44 0.97 19.47 -3.11
C ALA A 44 2.47 19.27 -3.10
N TYR A 45 3.23 20.14 -3.76
CA TYR A 45 4.66 20.26 -3.48
C TYR A 45 4.95 21.57 -2.74
N VAL A 46 6.00 21.53 -1.93
CA VAL A 46 6.43 22.69 -1.13
C VAL A 46 7.90 23.00 -1.46
N PRO A 47 8.16 24.05 -2.26
CA PRO A 47 9.51 24.47 -2.58
C PRO A 47 10.07 25.39 -1.49
N GLN A 48 11.29 25.13 -1.04
CA GLN A 48 12.02 25.97 -0.09
C GLN A 48 12.29 27.39 -0.63
N ALA A 49 12.39 27.53 -1.96
CA ALA A 49 12.63 28.81 -2.62
C ALA A 49 11.43 29.77 -2.54
N SER A 50 10.22 29.24 -2.35
CA SER A 50 8.97 29.99 -2.18
C SER A 50 8.24 29.51 -0.92
N PRO A 51 8.78 29.78 0.27
CA PRO A 51 8.45 28.98 1.44
C PRO A 51 7.07 29.25 2.05
N ASN A 52 6.40 30.31 1.60
CA ASN A 52 5.05 30.69 2.00
C ASN A 52 4.01 30.45 0.90
N ASP A 53 4.43 30.04 -0.30
CA ASP A 53 3.52 29.80 -1.41
C ASP A 53 2.95 28.38 -1.33
N ASN A 54 1.70 28.23 -1.76
CA ASN A 54 1.02 26.95 -1.87
C ASN A 54 0.93 26.53 -3.35
N PHE A 55 1.23 25.26 -3.62
CA PHE A 55 1.20 24.69 -4.97
C PHE A 55 0.24 23.51 -5.09
N GLY A 56 -0.77 23.40 -4.22
CA GLY A 56 -1.73 22.29 -4.22
C GLY A 56 -2.69 22.28 -5.41
N SER A 57 -2.70 23.32 -6.25
CA SER A 57 -3.51 23.37 -7.47
C SER A 57 -2.74 22.99 -8.75
N TRP A 58 -1.47 22.63 -8.64
CA TRP A 58 -0.62 22.36 -9.79
C TRP A 58 -0.82 20.92 -10.27
N SER A 59 -0.74 20.70 -11.59
CA SER A 59 -1.00 19.38 -12.18
C SER A 59 0.17 18.40 -12.07
N TYR A 60 1.19 18.73 -11.26
CA TYR A 60 2.39 17.93 -11.09
C TYR A 60 3.09 18.25 -9.77
N LEU A 61 3.88 17.29 -9.27
CA LEU A 61 4.74 17.46 -8.12
C LEU A 61 6.17 17.76 -8.58
N PHE A 62 6.72 18.90 -8.16
CA PHE A 62 8.12 19.21 -8.38
C PHE A 62 8.94 18.75 -7.16
N ILE A 63 9.81 17.76 -7.38
CA ILE A 63 10.67 17.20 -6.33
C ILE A 63 12.11 17.52 -6.69
N GLN A 64 12.83 18.15 -5.76
CA GLN A 64 14.24 18.47 -5.93
C GLN A 64 14.96 18.39 -4.59
N SER A 65 16.23 18.04 -4.65
CA SER A 65 17.14 18.12 -3.51
C SER A 65 18.44 18.79 -3.97
N TRP A 66 18.99 19.65 -3.12
CA TRP A 66 20.27 20.31 -3.36
C TRP A 66 21.22 20.00 -2.20
N LEU A 67 22.46 19.63 -2.53
CA LEU A 67 23.46 19.25 -1.52
C LEU A 67 23.81 20.40 -0.55
N SER A 68 23.64 21.64 -1.00
CA SER A 68 23.90 22.83 -0.19
C SER A 68 22.59 23.51 0.18
N ASP A 69 22.32 23.60 1.48
CA ASP A 69 21.12 24.26 2.00
C ASP A 69 21.14 25.79 1.81
N SER A 70 22.31 26.38 1.55
CA SER A 70 22.45 27.83 1.30
C SER A 70 21.73 28.29 0.03
N ALA A 71 21.44 27.38 -0.89
CA ALA A 71 20.72 27.70 -2.12
C ALA A 71 19.20 27.77 -1.89
N HIS A 72 18.68 27.17 -0.80
CA HIS A 72 17.25 27.06 -0.54
C HIS A 72 16.45 26.46 -1.71
N LEU A 73 17.05 25.48 -2.38
CA LEU A 73 16.55 24.84 -3.60
C LEU A 73 16.07 23.40 -3.33
N ASN A 74 15.44 23.13 -2.19
CA ASN A 74 14.77 21.84 -1.96
C ASN A 74 13.29 21.96 -2.30
N SER A 75 12.66 20.87 -2.75
CA SER A 75 11.20 20.78 -2.90
C SER A 75 10.74 19.38 -2.58
N ARG A 76 9.65 19.29 -1.82
CA ARG A 76 9.09 18.03 -1.32
C ARG A 76 7.66 17.86 -1.81
N GLY A 77 7.32 16.67 -2.30
CA GLY A 77 5.95 16.31 -2.65
C GLY A 77 5.21 15.70 -1.45
N PHE A 78 3.94 16.04 -1.30
CA PHE A 78 3.00 15.52 -0.32
C PHE A 78 1.80 14.96 -1.05
N ILE A 79 1.37 13.76 -0.68
CA ILE A 79 0.24 13.06 -1.29
C ILE A 79 -0.55 12.41 -0.18
N ARG A 80 -1.88 12.51 -0.23
CA ARG A 80 -2.79 11.90 0.75
C ARG A 80 -3.84 11.08 0.04
N PHE A 81 -4.14 9.92 0.61
CA PHE A 81 -5.15 8.98 0.14
C PHE A 81 -6.24 8.82 1.20
N ASP A 82 -7.49 8.64 0.77
CA ASP A 82 -8.56 8.22 1.67
C ASP A 82 -8.69 6.69 1.66
N LEU A 83 -8.26 6.05 2.75
CA LEU A 83 -8.23 4.60 2.89
C LEU A 83 -9.45 4.06 3.67
N LYS A 84 -10.46 4.87 3.96
CA LYS A 84 -11.63 4.47 4.76
C LYS A 84 -12.43 3.32 4.16
N THR A 85 -12.28 3.05 2.86
CA THR A 85 -12.94 1.91 2.20
C THR A 85 -12.32 0.56 2.54
N ILE A 86 -11.15 0.54 3.20
CA ILE A 86 -10.55 -0.69 3.74
C ILE A 86 -11.33 -1.07 5.02
N PRO A 87 -11.97 -2.26 5.07
CA PRO A 87 -12.73 -2.66 6.26
C PRO A 87 -11.84 -2.71 7.52
N PRO A 88 -12.32 -2.25 8.69
CA PRO A 88 -11.60 -2.39 9.94
C PRO A 88 -11.21 -3.84 10.23
N GLY A 89 -9.98 -4.06 10.72
CA GLY A 89 -9.46 -5.41 10.99
C GLY A 89 -8.93 -6.16 9.77
N SER A 90 -8.94 -5.55 8.58
CA SER A 90 -8.27 -6.10 7.40
C SER A 90 -6.77 -6.27 7.67
N LYS A 91 -6.20 -7.39 7.22
CA LYS A 91 -4.76 -7.61 7.20
C LYS A 91 -4.21 -7.15 5.85
N ILE A 92 -3.41 -6.09 5.85
CA ILE A 92 -2.78 -5.60 4.62
C ILE A 92 -1.63 -6.54 4.25
N LYS A 93 -1.72 -7.14 3.06
CA LYS A 93 -0.65 -8.01 2.53
C LYS A 93 0.41 -7.24 1.76
N ARG A 94 -0.02 -6.22 1.01
CA ARG A 94 0.84 -5.38 0.19
C ARG A 94 0.17 -4.04 -0.07
N ALA A 95 0.93 -2.96 0.01
CA ALA A 95 0.53 -1.64 -0.48
C ALA A 95 1.68 -1.05 -1.30
N VAL A 96 1.36 -0.50 -2.48
CA VAL A 96 2.35 0.09 -3.37
C VAL A 96 1.90 1.50 -3.76
N LEU A 97 2.76 2.48 -3.52
CA LEU A 97 2.61 3.81 -4.09
C LEU A 97 3.18 3.81 -5.50
N CYS A 98 2.36 4.26 -6.46
CA CYS A 98 2.75 4.37 -7.87
C CYS A 98 2.73 5.84 -8.29
N LEU A 99 3.85 6.36 -8.81
CA LEU A 99 3.91 7.71 -9.38
C LEU A 99 4.54 7.66 -10.76
N TYR A 100 4.02 8.44 -11.70
CA TYR A 100 4.63 8.58 -13.02
C TYR A 100 5.62 9.73 -13.02
N MET A 101 6.90 9.43 -13.26
CA MET A 101 7.91 10.46 -13.48
C MET A 101 7.81 10.94 -14.92
N ARG A 102 7.28 12.16 -15.10
CA ARG A 102 7.14 12.78 -16.42
C ARG A 102 8.47 13.31 -16.96
N GLU A 103 9.32 13.83 -16.09
CA GLU A 103 10.55 14.54 -16.47
C GLU A 103 11.61 14.38 -15.37
N ILE A 104 12.88 14.40 -15.77
CA ILE A 104 14.02 14.40 -14.86
C ILE A 104 15.07 15.43 -15.31
N TRP A 105 15.57 16.21 -14.34
CA TRP A 105 16.58 17.23 -14.59
C TRP A 105 17.69 17.23 -13.54
N PRO A 106 18.96 17.48 -13.95
CA PRO A 106 19.48 17.39 -15.31
C PRO A 106 19.25 16.01 -15.94
N SER A 107 18.97 16.00 -17.24
CA SER A 107 18.77 14.77 -18.02
C SER A 107 20.01 13.87 -17.97
N GLY A 108 19.81 12.55 -18.01
CA GLY A 108 20.91 11.57 -18.02
C GLY A 108 21.46 11.20 -16.64
N PHE A 109 20.92 11.77 -15.56
CA PHE A 109 21.31 11.43 -14.20
C PHE A 109 20.12 10.87 -13.42
N SER A 110 20.33 9.73 -12.73
CA SER A 110 19.35 9.18 -11.79
C SER A 110 19.34 9.96 -10.48
N ARG A 111 18.22 9.89 -9.77
CA ARG A 111 18.03 10.38 -8.40
C ARG A 111 17.45 9.27 -7.55
N ASP A 112 17.77 9.27 -6.28
CA ASP A 112 17.06 8.44 -5.30
C ASP A 112 15.95 9.27 -4.67
N LEU A 113 14.72 8.77 -4.80
CA LEU A 113 13.53 9.39 -4.22
C LEU A 113 13.08 8.59 -3.02
N PHE A 114 13.16 9.23 -1.85
CA PHE A 114 12.74 8.68 -0.58
C PHE A 114 11.27 9.00 -0.32
N CYS A 115 10.50 8.00 0.10
CA CYS A 115 9.13 8.17 0.53
C CYS A 115 9.07 8.10 2.06
N HIS A 116 8.38 9.06 2.68
CA HIS A 116 8.20 9.12 4.13
C HIS A 116 6.73 9.20 4.48
N ARG A 117 6.33 8.53 5.56
CA ARG A 117 4.98 8.66 6.11
C ARG A 117 4.82 10.00 6.83
N VAL A 118 3.81 10.75 6.43
CA VAL A 118 3.41 11.99 7.11
C VAL A 118 2.72 11.65 8.43
N SER A 119 3.15 12.28 9.53
CA SER A 119 2.67 12.01 10.89
C SER A 119 1.70 13.06 11.44
N GLN A 120 1.50 14.17 10.72
CA GLN A 120 0.59 15.25 11.10
C GLN A 120 -0.40 15.56 9.97
N ALA A 121 -1.63 15.94 10.33
CA ALA A 121 -2.62 16.39 9.36
C ALA A 121 -2.15 17.63 8.59
N TRP A 122 -2.58 17.75 7.34
CA TRP A 122 -2.31 18.87 6.45
C TRP A 122 -3.44 19.07 5.46
N GLU A 123 -3.62 20.31 5.04
CA GLU A 123 -4.62 20.70 4.04
C GLU A 123 -3.93 21.14 2.75
N GLU A 124 -4.44 20.64 1.62
CA GLU A 124 -3.87 20.84 0.28
C GLU A 124 -3.74 22.30 -0.10
N ASN A 125 -4.75 23.10 0.25
CA ASN A 125 -4.83 24.52 -0.07
C ASN A 125 -4.11 25.43 0.94
N ALA A 126 -3.45 24.86 1.95
CA ALA A 126 -2.79 25.61 3.01
C ALA A 126 -1.34 25.19 3.28
N ILE A 127 -0.93 24.01 2.80
CA ILE A 127 0.44 23.52 3.01
C ILE A 127 1.47 24.36 2.25
N THR A 128 2.56 24.69 2.92
CA THR A 128 3.71 25.48 2.43
C THR A 128 4.99 24.86 2.98
N TRP A 129 6.16 25.33 2.54
CA TRP A 129 7.42 24.84 3.10
C TRP A 129 7.50 25.11 4.61
N ASN A 130 7.04 26.29 5.04
CA ASN A 130 7.15 26.75 6.42
C ASN A 130 6.19 26.04 7.39
N ASN A 131 5.08 25.48 6.91
CA ASN A 131 4.09 24.80 7.76
C ASN A 131 3.92 23.32 7.44
N GLN A 132 4.82 22.74 6.62
CA GLN A 132 4.74 21.34 6.21
C GLN A 132 4.64 20.40 7.42
N PRO A 133 3.84 19.34 7.35
CA PRO A 133 3.66 18.41 8.46
C PRO A 133 4.94 17.62 8.73
N SER A 134 5.09 17.16 9.96
CA SER A 134 6.18 16.25 10.32
C SER A 134 6.05 14.89 9.62
N VAL A 135 7.17 14.18 9.49
CA VAL A 135 7.25 12.83 8.91
C VAL A 135 7.95 11.87 9.87
N THR A 136 7.73 10.56 9.70
CA THR A 136 8.45 9.51 10.43
C THR A 136 9.65 8.99 9.65
N PHE A 137 10.68 8.52 10.37
CA PHE A 137 11.91 7.97 9.78
C PHE A 137 12.13 6.49 10.08
N ASP A 138 11.17 5.82 10.74
CA ASP A 138 11.31 4.41 11.16
C ASP A 138 11.32 3.44 9.97
N HIS A 139 10.67 3.82 8.87
CA HIS A 139 10.68 3.11 7.59
C HIS A 139 10.50 4.11 6.46
N TYR A 140 11.43 4.13 5.49
CA TYR A 140 11.37 4.99 4.31
C TYR A 140 11.88 4.24 3.07
N PRO A 141 10.99 3.66 2.24
CA PRO A 141 11.41 3.03 1.00
C PRO A 141 11.98 4.10 0.06
N TYR A 142 12.91 3.71 -0.80
CA TYR A 142 13.42 4.56 -1.86
C TYR A 142 13.36 3.84 -3.21
N ILE A 143 13.37 4.63 -4.27
CA ILE A 143 13.51 4.14 -5.64
C ILE A 143 14.53 5.02 -6.37
N SER A 144 15.32 4.42 -7.24
CA SER A 144 16.14 5.17 -8.19
C SER A 144 15.30 5.49 -9.43
N THR A 145 15.23 6.76 -9.81
CA THR A 145 14.37 7.24 -10.90
C THR A 145 14.74 6.72 -12.28
N GLY A 146 15.96 6.21 -12.46
CA GLY A 146 16.53 6.06 -13.80
C GLY A 146 16.73 7.43 -14.46
N THR A 147 16.81 7.46 -15.78
CA THR A 147 17.18 8.67 -16.55
C THR A 147 16.15 9.12 -17.58
N SER A 148 15.01 8.42 -17.66
CA SER A 148 13.93 8.66 -18.63
C SER A 148 12.57 8.53 -17.96
N PRO A 149 11.49 9.11 -18.53
CA PRO A 149 10.14 9.00 -17.97
C PRO A 149 9.71 7.55 -17.78
N ASP A 150 9.23 7.22 -16.59
CA ASP A 150 8.77 5.87 -16.23
C ASP A 150 7.85 5.90 -15.00
N TRP A 151 7.15 4.79 -14.77
CA TRP A 151 6.43 4.54 -13.52
C TRP A 151 7.40 4.14 -12.41
N LEU A 152 7.25 4.78 -11.26
CA LEU A 152 8.01 4.54 -10.04
C LEU A 152 7.12 3.88 -8.99
N TYR A 153 7.67 2.92 -8.27
CA TYR A 153 6.93 2.07 -7.33
C TYR A 153 7.65 2.02 -5.98
N TRP A 154 6.94 2.37 -4.90
CA TRP A 154 7.44 2.22 -3.53
C TRP A 154 6.56 1.21 -2.80
N ASP A 155 7.19 0.22 -2.16
CA ASP A 155 6.50 -0.65 -1.21
C ASP A 155 6.26 0.14 0.09
N VAL A 156 4.98 0.41 0.37
CA VAL A 156 4.52 1.20 1.52
C VAL A 156 3.68 0.36 2.48
N THR A 157 3.82 -0.97 2.41
CA THR A 157 3.00 -1.93 3.17
C THR A 157 3.03 -1.68 4.68
N TYR A 158 4.13 -1.17 5.23
CA TYR A 158 4.28 -0.90 6.67
C TYR A 158 3.45 0.28 7.21
N TRP A 159 2.82 1.08 6.35
CA TRP A 159 2.11 2.31 6.77
C TRP A 159 0.58 2.22 6.71
N VAL A 160 0.04 1.13 6.16
CA VAL A 160 -1.39 0.90 5.93
C VAL A 160 -1.88 -0.20 6.86
#